data_AF-A0A3C0CZA7-F1
#
_entry.id   AF-A0A3C0CZA7-F1
#
_cell.length_a   1.000
_cell.length_b   1.000
_cell.length_c   1.000
_cell.angle_alpha   90.00
_cell.angle_beta   90.00
_cell.angle_gamma   90.00
#
_symmetry.space_group_name_H-M   'P 1'
#
loop_
_entity.id
_entity.type
_entity.pdbx_description
1 polymer ?
#
loop_
_entity_poly.entity_id
_entity_poly.type
_entity_poly.pdbx_seq_one_letter_code
_entity_poly.pdbx_strand_id
1 'polypeptide(L)'
;PWSNYIRGVAAVLEEKGISLGGVAMAIEGNVPLGSGLSSSAALEVAAGMAFQALFGFNMGGPDMALLAQRAENSFVGVNCGIMDQFISRLGAKNHALFVDCRTLEYSLVPLPESGVSVIVANTMKKRGLVDSEYNTRRKQCEDATAILGRQIPQVAALRDVSVADFEKYSRFLPPDIRVRAEHVVTENDRVLKSVEVLKSGDMEAFGVLLNQSHESLRDLYQVSCRELDIMVEAAQSIPGVLGSRMTGAGFGGCTVSLVKDDAVSAFLKDVSARYESRTGIKPQMYVCKPESGAGVVGAD
;
A
#
# COMPACT_ATOMS: atom_id res chain seq x y z
N PRO A 1 4.78 -22.48 3.63
CA PRO A 1 5.64 -22.27 4.82
C PRO A 1 6.33 -20.91 4.70
N TRP A 2 6.67 -20.25 5.81
CA TRP A 2 7.28 -18.90 5.77
C TRP A 2 8.63 -18.87 5.03
N SER A 3 9.39 -19.97 5.08
CA SER A 3 10.66 -20.09 4.35
C SER A 3 10.52 -20.05 2.83
N ASN A 4 9.30 -20.21 2.27
CA ASN A 4 9.09 -20.08 0.84
C ASN A 4 9.35 -18.67 0.31
N TYR A 5 9.16 -17.62 1.14
CA TYR A 5 9.48 -16.24 0.74
C TYR A 5 10.99 -16.10 0.43
N ILE A 6 11.83 -16.73 1.26
CA ILE A 6 13.30 -16.72 1.08
C ILE A 6 13.70 -17.64 -0.07
N ARG A 7 13.13 -18.85 -0.13
CA ARG A 7 13.42 -19.82 -1.19
C ARG A 7 13.02 -19.28 -2.56
N GLY A 8 11.93 -18.52 -2.63
CA GLY A 8 11.50 -17.85 -3.85
C GLY A 8 12.48 -16.80 -4.31
N VAL A 9 12.97 -15.96 -3.40
CA VAL A 9 14.02 -14.98 -3.71
C VAL A 9 15.29 -15.69 -4.21
N ALA A 10 15.72 -16.76 -3.54
CA ALA A 10 16.87 -17.55 -3.98
C ALA A 10 16.65 -18.17 -5.38
N ALA A 11 15.49 -18.78 -5.62
CA ALA A 11 15.15 -19.38 -6.91
C ALA A 11 15.17 -18.34 -8.05
N VAL A 12 14.58 -17.15 -7.84
CA VAL A 12 14.57 -16.08 -8.85
C VAL A 12 15.98 -15.51 -9.11
N LEU A 13 16.84 -15.48 -8.09
CA LEU A 13 18.26 -15.11 -8.26
C LEU A 13 19.01 -16.17 -9.09
N GLU A 14 18.81 -17.46 -8.80
CA GLU A 14 19.42 -18.57 -9.55
C GLU A 14 18.97 -18.61 -11.01
N GLU A 15 17.68 -18.35 -11.28
CA GLU A 15 17.16 -18.19 -12.65
C GLU A 15 17.81 -17.04 -13.42
N LYS A 16 18.30 -16.01 -12.71
CA LYS A 16 19.07 -14.89 -13.28
C LYS A 16 20.56 -15.20 -13.41
N GLY A 17 21.00 -16.43 -13.11
CA GLY A 17 22.38 -16.88 -13.21
C GLY A 17 23.26 -16.50 -12.00
N ILE A 18 22.66 -16.04 -10.89
CA ILE A 18 23.40 -15.75 -9.66
C ILE A 18 23.58 -17.04 -8.88
N SER A 19 24.83 -17.50 -8.75
CA SER A 19 25.15 -18.72 -8.00
C SER A 19 25.14 -18.44 -6.50
N LEU A 20 24.23 -19.09 -5.78
CA LEU A 20 24.12 -19.00 -4.32
C LEU A 20 24.75 -20.24 -3.67
N GLY A 21 25.36 -20.03 -2.50
CA GLY A 21 25.84 -21.10 -1.63
C GLY A 21 24.87 -21.38 -0.47
N GLY A 22 25.22 -22.34 0.38
CA GLY A 22 24.49 -22.58 1.62
C GLY A 22 24.65 -21.43 2.61
N VAL A 23 23.56 -21.06 3.31
CA VAL A 23 23.55 -20.01 4.33
C VAL A 23 22.80 -20.51 5.57
N ALA A 24 23.35 -20.22 6.75
CA ALA A 24 22.61 -20.29 8.01
C ALA A 24 22.08 -18.88 8.34
N MET A 25 20.77 -18.72 8.49
CA MET A 25 20.14 -17.43 8.78
C MET A 25 19.23 -17.54 10.00
N ALA A 26 19.29 -16.53 10.86
CA ALA A 26 18.30 -16.28 11.90
C ALA A 26 17.45 -15.08 11.47
N ILE A 27 16.14 -15.15 11.71
CA ILE A 27 15.19 -14.12 11.27
C ILE A 27 14.34 -13.70 12.45
N GLU A 28 14.30 -12.40 12.67
CA GLU A 28 13.46 -11.73 13.63
C GLU A 28 12.76 -10.55 12.94
N GLY A 29 11.55 -10.23 13.39
CA GLY A 29 10.78 -9.11 12.85
C GLY A 29 9.63 -8.75 13.78
N ASN A 30 9.26 -7.47 13.77
CA ASN A 30 8.16 -6.91 14.55
C ASN A 30 6.98 -6.46 13.69
N VAL A 31 7.03 -6.71 12.36
CA VAL A 31 5.92 -6.43 11.47
C VAL A 31 4.76 -7.38 11.78
N PRO A 32 3.57 -6.89 12.16
CA PRO A 32 2.46 -7.75 12.56
C PRO A 32 2.00 -8.65 11.40
N LEU A 33 2.06 -9.97 11.60
CA LEU A 33 1.73 -10.95 10.57
C LEU A 33 0.27 -10.83 10.12
N GLY A 34 0.05 -10.80 8.79
CA GLY A 34 -1.29 -10.79 8.20
C GLY A 34 -2.09 -9.50 8.41
N SER A 35 -1.47 -8.45 8.95
CA SER A 35 -2.11 -7.15 9.21
C SER A 35 -2.38 -6.32 7.95
N GLY A 36 -1.69 -6.63 6.85
CA GLY A 36 -1.67 -5.77 5.66
C GLY A 36 -0.55 -4.73 5.65
N LEU A 37 0.44 -4.88 6.54
CA LEU A 37 1.66 -4.06 6.58
C LEU A 37 2.85 -4.78 5.93
N SER A 38 2.56 -5.62 4.92
CA SER A 38 3.56 -6.14 3.98
C SER A 38 4.72 -6.93 4.61
N SER A 39 4.42 -7.77 5.61
CA SER A 39 5.43 -8.64 6.24
C SER A 39 6.11 -9.60 5.28
N SER A 40 5.44 -10.04 4.20
CA SER A 40 6.05 -10.87 3.15
C SER A 40 7.10 -10.08 2.37
N ALA A 41 6.74 -8.93 1.82
CA ALA A 41 7.64 -8.06 1.09
C ALA A 41 8.85 -7.62 1.94
N ALA A 42 8.65 -7.33 3.23
CA ALA A 42 9.75 -7.05 4.15
C ALA A 42 10.75 -8.22 4.23
N LEU A 43 10.25 -9.45 4.35
CA LEU A 43 11.08 -10.65 4.42
C LEU A 43 11.78 -10.96 3.08
N GLU A 44 11.08 -10.81 1.96
CA GLU A 44 11.63 -11.05 0.62
C GLU A 44 12.76 -10.07 0.30
N VAL A 45 12.53 -8.77 0.55
CA VAL A 45 13.54 -7.73 0.31
C VAL A 45 14.73 -7.91 1.26
N ALA A 46 14.49 -8.23 2.54
CA ALA A 46 15.57 -8.51 3.49
C ALA A 46 16.41 -9.72 3.06
N ALA A 47 15.78 -10.80 2.58
CA ALA A 47 16.49 -11.97 2.04
C ALA A 47 17.33 -11.61 0.81
N GLY A 48 16.78 -10.82 -0.11
CA GLY A 48 17.50 -10.35 -1.30
C GLY A 48 18.73 -9.51 -0.95
N MET A 49 18.59 -8.59 0.01
CA MET A 49 19.70 -7.78 0.53
C MET A 49 20.76 -8.63 1.25
N ALA A 50 20.33 -9.63 2.04
CA ALA A 50 21.25 -10.56 2.69
C ALA A 50 22.04 -11.38 1.67
N PHE A 51 21.39 -11.93 0.64
CA PHE A 51 22.08 -12.66 -0.43
C PHE A 51 23.02 -11.77 -1.22
N GLN A 52 22.63 -10.53 -1.51
CA GLN A 52 23.50 -9.56 -2.15
C GLN A 52 24.78 -9.34 -1.35
N ALA A 53 24.66 -9.14 -0.05
CA ALA A 53 25.80 -8.92 0.84
C ALA A 53 26.70 -10.17 0.96
N LEU A 54 26.10 -11.37 1.07
CA LEU A 54 26.82 -12.62 1.30
C LEU A 54 27.52 -13.15 0.04
N PHE A 55 26.92 -12.98 -1.14
CA PHE A 55 27.41 -13.55 -2.39
C PHE A 55 28.04 -12.53 -3.34
N GLY A 56 28.13 -11.26 -2.92
CA GLY A 56 28.96 -10.25 -3.57
C GLY A 56 28.49 -9.84 -4.97
N PHE A 57 27.18 -9.82 -5.21
CA PHE A 57 26.60 -9.22 -6.43
C PHE A 57 26.09 -7.81 -6.15
N ASN A 58 25.74 -7.07 -7.21
CA ASN A 58 25.16 -5.73 -7.09
C ASN A 58 23.85 -5.67 -7.88
N MET A 59 22.76 -5.30 -7.21
CA MET A 59 21.44 -5.13 -7.78
C MET A 59 20.85 -3.80 -7.31
N GLY A 60 20.33 -3.02 -8.27
CA GLY A 60 19.67 -1.75 -7.99
C GLY A 60 18.43 -1.95 -7.12
N GLY A 61 18.03 -0.91 -6.38
CA GLY A 61 16.84 -0.97 -5.52
C GLY A 61 15.56 -1.37 -6.29
N PRO A 62 15.24 -0.75 -7.44
CA PRO A 62 14.08 -1.17 -8.25
C PRO A 62 14.16 -2.62 -8.71
N ASP A 63 15.33 -3.09 -9.15
CA ASP A 63 15.52 -4.48 -9.57
C ASP A 63 15.34 -5.47 -8.42
N MET A 64 15.81 -5.10 -7.21
CA MET A 64 15.62 -5.88 -6.00
C MET A 64 14.13 -5.98 -5.63
N ALA A 65 13.39 -4.88 -5.75
CA ALA A 65 11.95 -4.87 -5.51
C ALA A 65 11.20 -5.76 -6.52
N LEU A 66 11.54 -5.68 -7.81
CA LEU A 66 10.97 -6.53 -8.86
C LEU A 66 11.31 -8.01 -8.65
N LEU A 67 12.52 -8.30 -8.18
CA LEU A 67 12.93 -9.67 -7.85
C LEU A 67 12.11 -10.24 -6.70
N ALA A 68 11.92 -9.48 -5.63
CA ALA A 68 11.08 -9.86 -4.50
C ALA A 68 9.62 -10.06 -4.93
N GLN A 69 9.06 -9.14 -5.74
CA GLN A 69 7.70 -9.28 -6.27
C GLN A 69 7.54 -10.55 -7.10
N ARG A 70 8.53 -10.85 -7.96
CA ARG A 70 8.52 -12.06 -8.77
C ARG A 70 8.59 -13.32 -7.91
N ALA A 71 9.35 -13.30 -6.82
CA ALA A 71 9.37 -14.41 -5.86
C ALA A 71 7.97 -14.62 -5.24
N GLU A 72 7.28 -13.54 -4.84
CA GLU A 72 5.92 -13.63 -4.29
C GLU A 72 4.94 -14.23 -5.32
N ASN A 73 4.96 -13.73 -6.55
CA ASN A 73 4.00 -14.14 -7.59
C ASN A 73 4.27 -15.54 -8.13
N SER A 74 5.53 -15.84 -8.50
CA SER A 74 5.88 -17.06 -9.24
C SER A 74 6.26 -18.24 -8.35
N PHE A 75 6.77 -17.99 -7.14
CA PHE A 75 7.20 -19.06 -6.23
C PHE A 75 6.23 -19.28 -5.08
N VAL A 76 5.80 -18.21 -4.41
CA VAL A 76 4.83 -18.32 -3.30
C VAL A 76 3.41 -18.50 -3.84
N GLY A 77 3.10 -17.90 -5.00
CA GLY A 77 1.81 -18.01 -5.68
C GLY A 77 0.80 -16.95 -5.26
N VAL A 78 1.27 -15.83 -4.68
CA VAL A 78 0.42 -14.70 -4.27
C VAL A 78 0.58 -13.59 -5.32
N ASN A 79 -0.49 -13.27 -6.03
CA ASN A 79 -0.49 -12.18 -7.01
C ASN A 79 -0.54 -10.82 -6.29
N CYS A 80 0.47 -9.98 -6.51
CA CYS A 80 0.57 -8.64 -5.91
C CYS A 80 1.13 -7.62 -6.91
N GLY A 81 0.89 -6.34 -6.63
CA GLY A 81 1.58 -5.24 -7.31
C GLY A 81 3.00 -5.04 -6.77
N ILE A 82 3.69 -4.01 -7.27
CA ILE A 82 5.09 -3.74 -6.92
C ILE A 82 5.26 -2.93 -5.62
N MET A 83 4.21 -2.24 -5.18
CA MET A 83 4.27 -1.19 -4.15
C MET A 83 4.98 -1.62 -2.86
N ASP A 84 4.63 -2.79 -2.32
CA ASP A 84 5.10 -3.29 -1.03
C ASP A 84 6.61 -3.55 -1.02
N GLN A 85 7.11 -4.25 -2.04
CA GLN A 85 8.53 -4.51 -2.21
C GLN A 85 9.30 -3.22 -2.50
N PHE A 86 8.68 -2.31 -3.26
CA PHE A 86 9.29 -1.04 -3.65
C PHE A 86 9.52 -0.13 -2.44
N ILE A 87 8.50 0.10 -1.60
CA ILE A 87 8.66 0.91 -0.38
C ILE A 87 9.57 0.23 0.65
N SER A 88 9.48 -1.10 0.79
CA SER A 88 10.36 -1.87 1.68
C SER A 88 11.83 -1.70 1.31
N ARG A 89 12.15 -1.61 0.01
CA ARG A 89 13.54 -1.43 -0.44
C ARG A 89 13.97 0.04 -0.50
N LEU A 90 13.11 0.94 -0.95
CA LEU A 90 13.47 2.31 -1.36
C LEU A 90 12.97 3.39 -0.40
N GLY A 91 12.37 3.01 0.72
CA GLY A 91 11.98 3.94 1.77
C GLY A 91 13.15 4.82 2.23
N ALA A 92 12.83 6.04 2.63
CA ALA A 92 13.78 6.95 3.25
C ALA A 92 13.14 7.57 4.48
N LYS A 93 13.95 7.74 5.53
CA LYS A 93 13.51 8.40 6.76
C LYS A 93 12.86 9.74 6.47
N ASN A 94 11.73 10.02 7.11
CA ASN A 94 10.94 11.25 6.95
C ASN A 94 10.45 11.52 5.51
N HIS A 95 10.30 10.49 4.68
CA HIS A 95 9.77 10.64 3.32
C HIS A 95 8.66 9.61 3.05
N ALA A 96 7.64 10.04 2.32
CA ALA A 96 6.83 9.15 1.50
C ALA A 96 7.56 8.85 0.18
N LEU A 97 7.16 7.78 -0.50
CA LEU A 97 7.66 7.45 -1.82
C LEU A 97 6.52 7.57 -2.83
N PHE A 98 6.66 8.49 -3.78
CA PHE A 98 5.84 8.47 -5.00
C PHE A 98 6.47 7.48 -5.98
N VAL A 99 5.67 6.59 -6.54
CA VAL A 99 6.09 5.63 -7.58
C VAL A 99 5.09 5.64 -8.72
N ASP A 100 5.60 5.77 -9.94
CA ASP A 100 4.83 5.47 -11.15
C ASP A 100 4.93 3.98 -11.44
N CYS A 101 3.86 3.23 -11.16
CA CYS A 101 3.85 1.77 -11.33
C CYS A 101 3.99 1.30 -12.79
N ARG A 102 3.90 2.20 -13.79
CA ARG A 102 4.15 1.84 -15.19
C ARG A 102 5.63 1.94 -15.53
N THR A 103 6.26 3.07 -15.23
CA THR A 103 7.65 3.35 -15.62
C THR A 103 8.66 2.89 -14.55
N LEU A 104 8.18 2.66 -13.33
CA LEU A 104 8.97 2.42 -12.11
C LEU A 104 9.84 3.61 -11.71
N GLU A 105 9.61 4.78 -12.31
CA GLU A 105 10.18 6.04 -11.83
C GLU A 105 9.60 6.36 -10.45
N TYR A 106 10.43 6.91 -9.57
CA TYR A 106 10.04 7.23 -8.22
C TYR A 106 10.70 8.52 -7.74
N SER A 107 10.08 9.13 -6.74
CA SER A 107 10.64 10.28 -6.04
C SER A 107 10.30 10.22 -4.57
N LEU A 108 11.24 10.67 -3.74
CA LEU A 108 11.00 10.88 -2.32
C LEU A 108 10.21 12.18 -2.13
N VAL A 109 9.14 12.10 -1.37
CA VAL A 109 8.26 13.22 -1.04
C VAL A 109 8.40 13.49 0.46
N PRO A 110 8.95 14.64 0.87
CA PRO A 110 9.18 14.94 2.29
C PRO A 110 7.90 14.84 3.11
N LEU A 111 8.02 14.30 4.31
CA LEU A 111 7.00 14.32 5.35
C LEU A 111 7.54 15.11 6.56
N PRO A 112 6.67 15.80 7.32
CA PRO A 112 7.10 16.54 8.48
C PRO A 112 7.68 15.61 9.55
N GLU A 113 8.77 16.02 10.19
CA GLU A 113 9.41 15.22 11.26
C GLU A 113 8.63 15.25 12.59
N SER A 114 7.75 16.26 12.74
CA SER A 114 6.98 16.54 13.94
C SER A 114 5.68 17.28 13.60
N GLY A 115 4.75 17.30 14.55
CA GLY A 115 3.46 17.99 14.45
C GLY A 115 2.35 17.08 13.94
N VAL A 116 2.69 16.02 13.20
CA VAL A 116 1.75 15.01 12.72
C VAL A 116 2.37 13.62 12.83
N SER A 117 1.66 12.72 13.49
CA SER A 117 1.95 11.30 13.60
C SER A 117 1.08 10.48 12.65
N VAL A 118 1.65 9.40 12.11
CA VAL A 118 0.91 8.42 11.32
C VAL A 118 0.48 7.30 12.24
N ILE A 119 -0.82 7.10 12.43
CA ILE A 119 -1.34 5.98 13.23
C ILE A 119 -1.92 4.92 12.31
N VAL A 120 -1.41 3.70 12.44
CA VAL A 120 -1.96 2.51 11.76
C VAL A 120 -2.85 1.77 12.75
N ALA A 121 -4.12 1.56 12.40
CA ALA A 121 -5.07 0.82 13.23
C ALA A 121 -5.53 -0.46 12.53
N ASN A 122 -5.06 -1.60 13.01
CA ASN A 122 -5.52 -2.91 12.59
C ASN A 122 -6.87 -3.22 13.21
N THR A 123 -7.88 -3.42 12.35
CA THR A 123 -9.24 -3.79 12.74
C THR A 123 -9.33 -5.15 13.43
N MET A 124 -8.30 -6.00 13.31
CA MET A 124 -8.33 -7.40 13.79
C MET A 124 -9.45 -8.25 13.17
N LYS A 125 -10.16 -7.72 12.17
CA LYS A 125 -11.13 -8.45 11.38
C LYS A 125 -10.39 -9.46 10.51
N LYS A 126 -10.75 -10.73 10.63
CA LYS A 126 -10.25 -11.77 9.72
C LYS A 126 -10.68 -11.43 8.30
N ARG A 127 -9.70 -11.37 7.40
CA ARG A 127 -9.91 -11.22 5.97
C ARG A 127 -10.63 -12.46 5.44
N GLY A 128 -11.74 -12.27 4.73
CA GLY A 128 -12.46 -13.32 4.02
C GLY A 128 -12.48 -13.01 2.52
N LEU A 129 -12.39 -14.04 1.66
CA LEU A 129 -12.55 -13.98 0.20
C LEU A 129 -11.77 -12.85 -0.53
N VAL A 130 -10.63 -12.42 0.03
CA VAL A 130 -9.86 -11.30 -0.53
C VAL A 130 -9.34 -11.62 -1.93
N ASP A 131 -8.90 -12.85 -2.15
CA ASP A 131 -8.30 -13.24 -3.43
C ASP A 131 -9.34 -13.25 -4.57
N SER A 132 -10.58 -13.69 -4.32
CA SER A 132 -11.63 -13.70 -5.35
C SER A 132 -12.13 -12.30 -5.68
N GLU A 133 -12.32 -11.45 -4.67
CA GLU A 133 -12.76 -10.07 -4.89
C GLU A 133 -11.68 -9.22 -5.56
N TYR A 134 -10.41 -9.40 -5.17
CA TYR A 134 -9.27 -8.73 -5.80
C TYR A 134 -9.20 -9.05 -7.31
N ASN A 135 -9.26 -10.33 -7.67
CA ASN A 135 -9.24 -10.74 -9.08
C ASN A 135 -10.47 -10.22 -9.85
N THR A 136 -11.62 -10.13 -9.20
CA THR A 136 -12.83 -9.53 -9.79
C THR A 136 -12.61 -8.04 -10.10
N ARG A 137 -12.06 -7.26 -9.16
CA ARG A 137 -11.77 -5.83 -9.39
C ARG A 137 -10.74 -5.64 -10.50
N ARG A 138 -9.70 -6.47 -10.54
CA ARG A 138 -8.70 -6.45 -11.61
C ARG A 138 -9.35 -6.65 -12.98
N LYS A 139 -10.17 -7.71 -13.12
CA LYS A 139 -10.89 -7.99 -14.37
C LYS A 139 -11.80 -6.82 -14.78
N GLN A 140 -12.54 -6.24 -13.84
CA GLN A 140 -13.38 -5.06 -14.13
C GLN A 140 -12.56 -3.87 -14.66
N CYS A 141 -11.35 -3.65 -14.13
CA CYS A 141 -10.46 -2.59 -14.63
C CYS A 141 -9.89 -2.91 -16.02
N GLU A 142 -9.58 -4.17 -16.30
CA GLU A 142 -9.14 -4.65 -17.63
C GLU A 142 -10.26 -4.47 -18.67
N ASP A 143 -11.50 -4.85 -18.32
CA ASP A 143 -12.68 -4.66 -19.16
C ASP A 143 -12.95 -3.17 -19.41
N ALA A 144 -12.85 -2.33 -18.38
CA ALA A 144 -12.99 -0.88 -18.52
C ALA A 144 -11.97 -0.28 -19.49
N THR A 145 -10.70 -0.70 -19.36
CA THR A 145 -9.60 -0.28 -20.24
C THR A 145 -9.91 -0.66 -21.69
N ALA A 146 -10.35 -1.89 -21.94
CA ALA A 146 -10.68 -2.36 -23.28
C ALA A 146 -11.85 -1.60 -23.91
N ILE A 147 -12.87 -1.23 -23.13
CA ILE A 147 -14.01 -0.45 -23.62
C ILE A 147 -13.61 0.99 -23.92
N LEU A 148 -12.90 1.65 -22.99
CA LEU A 148 -12.45 3.03 -23.15
C LEU A 148 -11.43 3.16 -24.30
N GLY A 149 -10.56 2.17 -24.50
CA GLY A 149 -9.59 2.15 -25.60
C GLY A 149 -10.21 2.07 -27.00
N ARG A 150 -11.51 1.72 -27.12
CA ARG A 150 -12.25 1.84 -28.39
C ARG A 150 -12.69 3.28 -28.69
N GLN A 151 -12.67 4.15 -27.68
CA GLN A 151 -13.16 5.53 -27.76
C GLN A 151 -12.04 6.56 -27.66
N ILE A 152 -10.99 6.23 -26.90
CA ILE A 152 -9.83 7.08 -26.62
C ILE A 152 -8.59 6.41 -27.22
N PRO A 153 -7.87 7.07 -28.14
CA PRO A 153 -6.65 6.52 -28.71
C PRO A 153 -5.58 6.24 -27.64
N GLN A 154 -4.81 5.16 -27.84
CA GLN A 154 -3.61 4.83 -27.03
C GLN A 154 -3.87 4.50 -25.54
N VAL A 155 -5.11 4.19 -25.15
CA VAL A 155 -5.40 3.67 -23.80
C VAL A 155 -4.98 2.20 -23.70
N ALA A 156 -3.95 1.93 -22.90
CA ALA A 156 -3.46 0.58 -22.57
C ALA A 156 -3.72 0.21 -21.10
N ALA A 157 -3.96 1.19 -20.24
CA ALA A 157 -4.43 1.02 -18.87
C ALA A 157 -5.29 2.22 -18.45
N LEU A 158 -6.05 2.08 -17.36
CA LEU A 158 -6.81 3.22 -16.78
C LEU A 158 -5.93 4.42 -16.41
N ARG A 159 -4.61 4.23 -16.23
CA ARG A 159 -3.63 5.32 -16.05
C ARG A 159 -3.58 6.27 -17.26
N ASP A 160 -3.95 5.82 -18.47
CA ASP A 160 -3.95 6.66 -19.68
C ASP A 160 -5.17 7.58 -19.79
N VAL A 161 -6.17 7.38 -18.93
CA VAL A 161 -7.45 8.08 -19.02
C VAL A 161 -7.42 9.25 -18.04
N SER A 162 -7.49 10.47 -18.56
CA SER A 162 -7.64 11.67 -17.73
C SER A 162 -9.04 11.71 -17.10
N VAL A 163 -9.22 12.47 -16.01
CA VAL A 163 -10.55 12.67 -15.40
C VAL A 163 -11.54 13.26 -16.42
N ALA A 164 -11.10 14.23 -17.23
CA ALA A 164 -11.93 14.85 -18.26
C ALA A 164 -12.34 13.86 -19.37
N ASP A 165 -11.42 12.99 -19.80
CA ASP A 165 -11.76 11.93 -20.76
C ASP A 165 -12.71 10.92 -20.13
N PHE A 166 -12.49 10.54 -18.88
CA PHE A 166 -13.39 9.65 -18.17
C PHE A 166 -14.81 10.22 -18.08
N GLU A 167 -15.00 11.49 -17.74
CA GLU A 167 -16.31 12.15 -17.73
C GLU A 167 -17.00 12.07 -19.11
N LYS A 168 -16.24 12.27 -20.19
CA LYS A 168 -16.76 12.25 -21.57
C LYS A 168 -17.13 10.85 -22.09
N TYR A 169 -16.36 9.84 -21.70
CA TYR A 169 -16.44 8.50 -22.29
C TYR A 169 -16.98 7.41 -21.33
N SER A 170 -17.12 7.70 -20.03
CA SER A 170 -17.62 6.74 -19.02
C SER A 170 -19.02 6.20 -19.32
N ARG A 171 -19.85 6.94 -20.08
CA ARG A 171 -21.18 6.50 -20.54
C ARG A 171 -21.17 5.17 -21.31
N PHE A 172 -20.04 4.79 -21.90
CA PHE A 172 -19.88 3.52 -22.62
C PHE A 172 -19.60 2.34 -21.68
N LEU A 173 -19.25 2.58 -20.42
CA LEU A 173 -18.99 1.54 -19.42
C LEU A 173 -20.30 1.04 -18.79
N PRO A 174 -20.46 -0.28 -18.58
CA PRO A 174 -21.49 -0.84 -17.72
C PRO A 174 -21.44 -0.23 -16.32
N PRO A 175 -22.58 -0.09 -15.60
CA PRO A 175 -22.62 0.63 -14.32
C PRO A 175 -21.64 0.11 -13.25
N ASP A 176 -21.51 -1.21 -13.11
CA ASP A 176 -20.62 -1.85 -12.14
C ASP A 176 -19.14 -1.64 -12.48
N ILE A 177 -18.79 -1.69 -13.77
CA ILE A 177 -17.43 -1.43 -14.28
C ILE A 177 -17.09 0.06 -14.19
N ARG A 178 -18.06 0.93 -14.49
CA ARG A 178 -17.89 2.38 -14.49
C ARG A 178 -17.39 2.88 -13.16
N VAL A 179 -18.04 2.49 -12.06
CA VAL A 179 -17.63 2.95 -10.73
C VAL A 179 -16.24 2.44 -10.34
N ARG A 180 -15.82 1.25 -10.80
CA ARG A 180 -14.44 0.77 -10.55
C ARG A 180 -13.42 1.60 -11.31
N ALA A 181 -13.70 1.89 -12.57
CA ALA A 181 -12.84 2.70 -13.40
C ALA A 181 -12.75 4.15 -12.89
N GLU A 182 -13.87 4.70 -12.42
CA GLU A 182 -13.94 6.02 -11.81
C GLU A 182 -13.05 6.13 -10.58
N HIS A 183 -13.09 5.13 -9.69
CA HIS A 183 -12.15 5.05 -8.57
C HIS A 183 -10.71 5.11 -9.04
N VAL A 184 -10.30 4.24 -9.98
CA VAL A 184 -8.89 4.15 -10.40
C VAL A 184 -8.41 5.42 -11.09
N VAL A 185 -9.23 6.00 -11.98
CA VAL A 185 -8.88 7.25 -12.68
C VAL A 185 -8.75 8.41 -11.68
N THR A 186 -9.73 8.57 -10.79
CA THR A 186 -9.72 9.68 -9.82
C THR A 186 -8.69 9.48 -8.71
N GLU A 187 -8.38 8.24 -8.33
CA GLU A 187 -7.34 7.95 -7.33
C GLU A 187 -5.94 8.21 -7.89
N ASN A 188 -5.67 7.90 -9.16
CA ASN A 188 -4.41 8.28 -9.81
C ASN A 188 -4.21 9.80 -9.82
N ASP A 189 -5.23 10.57 -10.18
CA ASP A 189 -5.21 12.03 -10.11
C ASP A 189 -5.03 12.53 -8.66
N ARG A 190 -5.70 11.90 -7.70
CA ARG A 190 -5.58 12.22 -6.26
C ARG A 190 -4.17 11.98 -5.72
N VAL A 191 -3.48 10.94 -6.20
CA VAL A 191 -2.08 10.68 -5.84
C VAL A 191 -1.18 11.81 -6.34
N LEU A 192 -1.36 12.28 -7.58
CA LEU A 192 -0.59 13.42 -8.10
C LEU A 192 -0.83 14.69 -7.28
N LYS A 193 -2.08 15.00 -6.97
CA LYS A 193 -2.45 16.11 -6.05
C LYS A 193 -1.86 15.93 -4.66
N SER A 194 -1.80 14.70 -4.15
CA SER A 194 -1.19 14.38 -2.86
C SER A 194 0.31 14.73 -2.84
N VAL A 195 1.03 14.46 -3.93
CA VAL A 195 2.44 14.84 -4.06
C VAL A 195 2.62 16.36 -4.01
N GLU A 196 1.73 17.12 -4.65
CA GLU A 196 1.78 18.58 -4.66
C GLU A 196 1.56 19.16 -3.25
N VAL A 197 0.50 18.73 -2.54
CA VAL A 197 0.19 19.24 -1.19
C VAL A 197 1.23 18.81 -0.15
N LEU A 198 1.81 17.62 -0.29
CA LEU A 198 2.89 17.17 0.59
C LEU A 198 4.16 18.00 0.38
N LYS A 199 4.50 18.33 -0.87
CA LYS A 199 5.64 19.21 -1.17
C LYS A 199 5.46 20.63 -0.64
N SER A 200 4.22 21.12 -0.51
CA SER A 200 3.93 22.40 0.14
C SER A 200 3.82 22.31 1.67
N GLY A 201 3.95 21.12 2.26
CA GLY A 201 3.81 20.89 3.70
C GLY A 201 2.37 21.00 4.23
N ASP A 202 1.36 20.99 3.35
CA ASP A 202 -0.05 21.13 3.74
C ASP A 202 -0.65 19.78 4.13
N MET A 203 -0.39 19.39 5.38
CA MET A 203 -0.87 18.12 5.93
C MET A 203 -2.39 18.10 6.14
N GLU A 204 -3.04 19.26 6.28
CA GLU A 204 -4.49 19.34 6.42
C GLU A 204 -5.15 19.03 5.07
N ALA A 205 -4.67 19.64 3.98
CA ALA A 205 -5.11 19.30 2.62
C ALA A 205 -4.82 17.84 2.26
N PHE A 206 -3.66 17.30 2.66
CA PHE A 206 -3.36 15.88 2.46
C PHE A 206 -4.34 14.98 3.22
N GLY A 207 -4.71 15.34 4.46
CA GLY A 207 -5.75 14.66 5.23
C GLY A 207 -7.11 14.62 4.53
N VAL A 208 -7.51 15.73 3.90
CA VAL A 208 -8.74 15.78 3.07
C VAL A 208 -8.66 14.80 1.90
N LEU A 209 -7.53 14.71 1.21
CA LEU A 209 -7.33 13.74 0.12
C LEU A 209 -7.40 12.29 0.62
N LEU A 210 -6.89 11.99 1.83
CA LEU A 210 -7.06 10.66 2.42
C LEU A 210 -8.54 10.31 2.64
N ASN A 211 -9.32 11.24 3.18
CA ASN A 211 -10.75 11.03 3.42
C ASN A 211 -11.51 10.76 2.11
N GLN A 212 -11.25 11.57 1.07
CA GLN A 212 -11.86 11.39 -0.24
C GLN A 212 -11.47 10.05 -0.90
N SER A 213 -10.23 9.61 -0.67
CA SER A 213 -9.82 8.28 -1.12
C SER A 213 -10.58 7.16 -0.40
N HIS A 214 -10.79 7.30 0.91
CA HIS A 214 -11.56 6.31 1.66
C HIS A 214 -13.00 6.21 1.14
N GLU A 215 -13.65 7.34 0.90
CA GLU A 215 -14.98 7.41 0.30
C GLU A 215 -14.99 6.73 -1.08
N SER A 216 -14.00 7.02 -1.92
CA SER A 216 -13.84 6.38 -3.23
C SER A 216 -13.66 4.86 -3.11
N LEU A 217 -12.85 4.38 -2.16
CA LEU A 217 -12.66 2.94 -1.91
C LEU A 217 -13.91 2.25 -1.36
N ARG A 218 -14.71 2.94 -0.55
CA ARG A 218 -15.95 2.44 0.05
C ARG A 218 -17.08 2.39 -0.98
N ASP A 219 -17.31 3.50 -1.68
CA ASP A 219 -18.52 3.69 -2.46
C ASP A 219 -18.33 3.28 -3.94
N LEU A 220 -17.18 3.66 -4.52
CA LEU A 220 -16.87 3.39 -5.93
C LEU A 220 -16.14 2.07 -6.14
N TYR A 221 -15.06 1.81 -5.40
CA TYR A 221 -14.29 0.56 -5.54
C TYR A 221 -14.89 -0.60 -4.76
N GLN A 222 -15.66 -0.31 -3.70
CA GLN A 222 -16.35 -1.28 -2.85
C GLN A 222 -15.40 -2.36 -2.32
N VAL A 223 -14.29 -1.92 -1.74
CA VAL A 223 -13.31 -2.79 -1.06
C VAL A 223 -13.19 -2.49 0.44
N SER A 224 -13.90 -1.48 0.94
CA SER A 224 -14.02 -1.28 2.38
C SER A 224 -14.93 -2.34 3.02
N CYS A 225 -15.10 -2.26 4.34
CA CYS A 225 -16.10 -3.04 5.06
C CYS A 225 -16.52 -2.31 6.32
N ARG A 226 -17.59 -2.80 6.96
CA ARG A 226 -18.13 -2.27 8.21
C ARG A 226 -17.04 -1.92 9.23
N GLU A 227 -16.08 -2.81 9.46
CA GLU A 227 -15.01 -2.57 10.44
C GLU A 227 -14.06 -1.44 10.02
N LEU A 228 -13.68 -1.37 8.75
CA LEU A 228 -12.83 -0.28 8.25
C LEU A 228 -13.58 1.05 8.31
N ASP A 229 -14.85 1.08 7.92
CA ASP A 229 -15.68 2.29 7.91
C ASP A 229 -15.89 2.82 9.34
N ILE A 230 -16.19 1.92 10.29
CA ILE A 230 -16.31 2.29 11.73
C ILE A 230 -14.98 2.84 12.27
N MET A 231 -13.85 2.23 11.90
CA MET A 231 -12.53 2.69 12.34
C MET A 231 -12.21 4.08 11.78
N VAL A 232 -12.50 4.33 10.50
CA VAL A 232 -12.29 5.64 9.87
C VAL A 232 -13.21 6.70 10.47
N GLU A 233 -14.50 6.40 10.66
CA GLU A 233 -15.46 7.32 11.29
C GLU A 233 -15.06 7.64 12.75
N ALA A 234 -14.64 6.62 13.51
CA ALA A 234 -14.14 6.81 14.87
C ALA A 234 -12.88 7.69 14.90
N ALA A 235 -11.95 7.49 13.96
CA ALA A 235 -10.76 8.32 13.82
C ALA A 235 -11.11 9.78 13.47
N GLN A 236 -11.92 10.01 12.42
CA GLN A 236 -12.27 11.35 11.94
C GLN A 236 -13.05 12.18 12.98
N SER A 237 -13.72 11.52 13.93
CA SER A 237 -14.45 12.18 15.03
C SER A 237 -13.57 12.62 16.20
N ILE A 238 -12.24 12.48 16.11
CA ILE A 238 -11.29 12.96 17.13
C ILE A 238 -10.72 14.32 16.70
N PRO A 239 -10.87 15.38 17.53
CA PRO A 239 -10.17 16.64 17.30
C PRO A 239 -8.66 16.45 17.15
N GLY A 240 -8.07 17.00 16.10
CA GLY A 240 -6.65 16.84 15.78
C GLY A 240 -6.36 15.73 14.76
N VAL A 241 -7.35 14.95 14.31
CA VAL A 241 -7.20 14.06 13.16
C VAL A 241 -7.40 14.85 11.86
N LEU A 242 -6.41 14.79 10.98
CA LEU A 242 -6.42 15.50 9.69
C LEU A 242 -7.15 14.68 8.62
N GLY A 243 -6.99 13.37 8.66
CA GLY A 243 -7.64 12.45 7.73
C GLY A 243 -7.38 11.00 8.09
N SER A 244 -8.23 10.11 7.59
CA SER A 244 -8.13 8.68 7.83
C SER A 244 -8.71 7.89 6.65
N ARG A 245 -8.05 6.79 6.30
CA ARG A 245 -8.51 5.88 5.24
C ARG A 245 -8.15 4.45 5.55
N MET A 246 -8.84 3.50 4.92
CA MET A 246 -8.32 2.13 4.83
C MET A 246 -7.01 2.10 4.02
N THR A 247 -6.14 1.15 4.35
CA THR A 247 -4.88 0.91 3.62
C THR A 247 -4.72 -0.57 3.26
N GLY A 248 -4.00 -0.84 2.16
CA GLY A 248 -3.88 -2.16 1.56
C GLY A 248 -5.14 -2.60 0.80
N ALA A 249 -5.32 -3.91 0.65
CA ALA A 249 -6.34 -4.51 -0.23
C ALA A 249 -7.80 -4.32 0.21
N GLY A 250 -8.04 -3.99 1.49
CA GLY A 250 -9.39 -3.86 2.04
C GLY A 250 -10.00 -5.18 2.55
N PHE A 251 -11.32 -5.19 2.67
CA PHE A 251 -12.12 -6.28 3.26
C PHE A 251 -11.70 -6.67 4.69
N GLY A 252 -11.10 -5.73 5.42
CA GLY A 252 -10.45 -5.91 6.72
C GLY A 252 -9.04 -5.33 6.70
N GLY A 253 -8.20 -5.73 7.67
CA GLY A 253 -6.83 -5.21 7.79
C GLY A 253 -6.80 -3.86 8.50
N CYS A 254 -6.01 -2.91 7.99
CA CYS A 254 -5.69 -1.67 8.68
C CYS A 254 -6.32 -0.42 8.06
N THR A 255 -6.48 0.60 8.89
CA THR A 255 -6.58 2.00 8.46
C THR A 255 -5.26 2.72 8.75
N VAL A 256 -5.06 3.85 8.07
CA VAL A 256 -4.00 4.82 8.35
C VAL A 256 -4.65 6.18 8.61
N SER A 257 -4.22 6.84 9.69
CA SER A 257 -4.72 8.14 10.11
C SER A 257 -3.57 9.12 10.31
N LEU A 258 -3.77 10.36 9.89
CA LEU A 258 -2.87 11.48 10.18
C LEU A 258 -3.41 12.22 11.40
N VAL A 259 -2.62 12.27 12.46
CA VAL A 259 -3.05 12.75 13.77
C VAL A 259 -2.04 13.76 14.30
N LYS A 260 -2.50 14.95 14.72
CA LYS A 260 -1.63 15.93 15.39
C LYS A 260 -1.00 15.28 16.63
N ASP A 261 0.28 15.55 16.88
CA ASP A 261 1.05 14.87 17.93
C ASP A 261 0.41 14.98 19.32
N ASP A 262 -0.21 16.12 19.62
CA ASP A 262 -0.93 16.39 20.88
C ASP A 262 -2.26 15.63 21.00
N ALA A 263 -2.83 15.16 19.88
CA ALA A 263 -4.08 14.40 19.84
C ALA A 263 -3.86 12.88 19.89
N VAL A 264 -2.62 12.38 19.76
CA VAL A 264 -2.32 10.93 19.69
C VAL A 264 -2.86 10.17 20.90
N SER A 265 -2.71 10.70 22.11
CA SER A 265 -3.20 10.02 23.33
C SER A 265 -4.73 9.90 23.35
N ALA A 266 -5.43 10.95 22.94
CA ALA A 266 -6.90 10.94 22.84
C ALA A 266 -7.36 9.97 21.74
N PHE A 267 -6.67 9.99 20.58
CA PHE A 267 -6.92 9.06 19.49
C PHE A 267 -6.86 7.60 19.95
N LEU A 268 -5.74 7.18 20.53
CA LEU A 268 -5.53 5.77 20.91
C LEU A 268 -6.58 5.29 21.93
N LYS A 269 -7.02 6.16 22.84
CA LYS A 269 -8.04 5.81 23.83
C LYS A 269 -9.43 5.75 23.21
N ASP A 270 -9.84 6.85 22.57
CA ASP A 270 -11.23 7.06 22.19
C ASP A 270 -11.60 6.29 20.93
N VAL A 271 -10.68 6.19 19.95
CA VAL A 271 -10.90 5.37 18.74
C VAL A 271 -11.02 3.90 19.11
N SER A 272 -10.15 3.39 20.00
CA SER A 272 -10.24 2.01 20.48
C SER A 272 -11.60 1.73 21.11
N ALA A 273 -12.06 2.60 22.02
CA ALA A 273 -13.32 2.42 22.73
C ALA A 273 -14.54 2.51 21.79
N ARG A 274 -14.56 3.50 20.88
CA ARG A 274 -15.62 3.67 19.88
C ARG A 274 -15.68 2.50 18.90
N TYR A 275 -14.53 2.01 18.44
CA TYR A 275 -14.45 0.86 17.57
C TYR A 275 -14.94 -0.43 18.27
N GLU A 276 -14.44 -0.70 19.49
CA GLU A 276 -14.79 -1.90 20.26
C GLU A 276 -16.26 -1.92 20.64
N SER A 277 -16.83 -0.79 21.09
CA SER A 277 -18.27 -0.70 21.41
C SER A 277 -19.19 -0.97 20.22
N ARG A 278 -18.78 -0.61 19.00
CA ARG A 278 -19.58 -0.82 17.78
C ARG A 278 -19.34 -2.19 17.15
N THR A 279 -18.16 -2.77 17.30
CA THR A 279 -17.79 -4.02 16.59
C THR A 279 -17.70 -5.25 17.49
N GLY A 280 -17.50 -5.06 18.79
CA GLY A 280 -17.12 -6.12 19.73
C GLY A 280 -15.67 -6.61 19.56
N ILE A 281 -14.85 -5.90 18.77
CA ILE A 281 -13.48 -6.29 18.44
C ILE A 281 -12.53 -5.23 19.01
N LYS A 282 -11.50 -5.67 19.72
CA LYS A 282 -10.44 -4.77 20.18
C LYS A 282 -9.40 -4.58 19.06
N PRO A 283 -9.11 -3.33 18.63
CA PRO A 283 -8.14 -3.10 17.57
C PRO A 283 -6.71 -3.12 18.12
N GLN A 284 -5.74 -3.21 17.21
CA GLN A 284 -4.33 -2.95 17.51
C GLN A 284 -3.90 -1.67 16.80
N MET A 285 -3.25 -0.76 17.53
CA MET A 285 -2.84 0.54 16.98
C MET A 285 -1.35 0.77 17.16
N TYR A 286 -0.73 1.31 16.12
CA TYR A 286 0.70 1.55 16.03
C TYR A 286 0.93 3.01 15.66
N VAL A 287 1.73 3.72 16.47
CA VAL A 287 2.20 5.05 16.14
C VAL A 287 3.47 4.88 15.32
N CYS A 288 3.41 5.22 14.04
CA CYS A 288 4.43 4.97 13.05
C CYS A 288 5.12 6.26 12.62
N LYS A 289 6.37 6.13 12.18
CA LYS A 289 7.12 7.19 11.49
C LYS A 289 7.63 6.65 10.15
N PRO A 290 7.81 7.51 9.12
CA PRO A 290 8.45 7.12 7.88
C PRO A 290 9.93 6.82 8.13
N GLU A 291 10.39 5.64 7.75
CA GLU A 291 11.74 5.15 8.01
C GLU A 291 12.46 4.73 6.73
N SER A 292 13.77 4.52 6.85
CA SER A 292 14.60 4.00 5.75
C SER A 292 14.17 2.60 5.34
N GLY A 293 14.31 2.31 4.04
CA GLY A 293 14.12 0.98 3.48
C GLY A 293 15.25 0.03 3.86
N ALA A 294 15.15 -1.21 3.38
CA ALA A 294 16.09 -2.28 3.67
C ALA A 294 17.53 -1.89 3.31
N GLY A 295 18.43 -2.11 4.27
CA GLY A 295 19.85 -1.84 4.17
C GLY A 295 20.64 -2.87 4.98
N VAL A 296 21.94 -2.96 4.68
CA VAL A 296 22.87 -3.75 5.49
C VAL A 296 23.34 -2.85 6.64
N VAL A 297 23.20 -3.34 7.87
CA VAL A 297 23.85 -2.74 9.03
C VAL A 297 25.18 -3.48 9.19
N GLY A 298 26.29 -2.75 9.11
CA GLY A 298 27.60 -3.33 9.38
C GLY A 298 27.67 -3.88 10.80
N ALA A 299 28.47 -4.93 10.99
CA ALA A 299 28.97 -5.21 12.33
C ALA A 299 30.05 -4.17 12.61
N ASP A 300 29.73 -3.18 13.45
CA ASP A 300 30.77 -2.39 14.12
C ASP A 300 31.57 -3.29 15.07
#